data_AF-A0A182E3H0-F1
#
_entry.id   AF-A0A182E3H0-F1
#
_cell.length_a   1.000
_cell.length_b   1.000
_cell.length_c   1.000
_cell.angle_alpha   90.00
_cell.angle_beta   90.00
_cell.angle_gamma   90.00
#
_symmetry.space_group_name_H-M   'P 1'
#
loop_
_entity.id
_entity.type
_entity.pdbx_description
1 polymer ?
#
loop_
_entity_poly.entity_id
_entity_poly.type
_entity_poly.pdbx_seq_one_letter_code
_entity_poly.pdbx_strand_id
1 'polypeptide(L)'
;MRGRDLGLFSCCLAYILSDFRSRHQIRKENKLVFRNTVRAIIDFYPVYKEIDATISESLVEPMFTSMKELINDDADERDIETAAELIIDHGKMLLKIKPGKCDSFIVGLRIHLCEGNFTPATRRLILQAIDLWTYGWDNEIMPFCIKQFYEPSLQFITNTDETSEMLSESITDRKESIV
;
A
#
# COMPACT_ATOMS: atom_id res chain seq x y z
N MET A 1 15.21 10.23 -28.22
CA MET A 1 13.77 10.17 -28.54
C MET A 1 13.52 10.85 -29.88
N ARG A 2 12.71 10.26 -30.77
CA ARG A 2 12.37 10.92 -32.05
C ARG A 2 11.24 11.93 -31.81
N GLY A 3 11.10 12.94 -32.67
CA GLY A 3 10.12 14.03 -32.48
C GLY A 3 8.64 13.60 -32.36
N ARG A 4 8.26 12.43 -32.87
CA ARG A 4 6.89 11.88 -32.70
C ARG A 4 6.64 11.36 -31.27
N ASP A 5 7.68 10.86 -30.61
CA ASP A 5 7.58 10.29 -29.26
C ASP A 5 7.34 11.42 -28.25
N LEU A 6 8.03 12.55 -28.42
CA LEU A 6 7.86 13.76 -27.58
C LEU A 6 6.44 14.34 -27.66
N GLY A 7 5.83 14.33 -28.84
CA GLY A 7 4.44 14.77 -29.01
C GLY A 7 3.46 13.89 -28.24
N LEU A 8 3.65 12.56 -28.27
CA LEU A 8 2.82 11.62 -27.52
C LEU A 8 2.94 11.83 -26.01
N PHE A 9 4.16 11.96 -25.47
CA PHE A 9 4.38 12.23 -24.05
C PHE A 9 3.73 13.54 -23.61
N SER A 10 3.84 14.60 -24.43
CA SER A 10 3.20 15.88 -24.13
C SER A 10 1.67 15.76 -24.07
N CYS A 11 1.07 15.00 -24.99
CA CYS A 11 -0.37 14.73 -24.98
C CYS A 11 -0.80 13.92 -23.76
N CYS A 12 -0.10 12.83 -23.44
CA CYS A 12 -0.40 12.00 -22.27
C CYS A 12 -0.34 12.83 -20.98
N LEU A 13 0.71 13.64 -20.81
CA LEU A 13 0.84 14.54 -19.66
C LEU A 13 -0.33 15.53 -19.57
N ALA A 14 -0.72 16.12 -20.71
CA ALA A 14 -1.84 17.05 -20.76
C ALA A 14 -3.16 16.38 -20.33
N TYR A 15 -3.43 15.14 -20.77
CA TYR A 15 -4.62 14.39 -20.38
C TYR A 15 -4.64 14.08 -18.89
N ILE A 16 -3.54 13.58 -18.33
CA ILE A 16 -3.45 13.25 -16.91
C ILE A 16 -3.65 14.49 -16.03
N LEU A 17 -3.03 15.61 -16.41
CA LEU A 17 -3.20 16.87 -15.69
C LEU A 17 -4.62 17.43 -15.84
N SER A 18 -5.28 17.19 -16.97
CA SER A 18 -6.69 17.51 -17.17
C SER A 18 -7.59 16.69 -16.24
N ASP A 19 -7.36 15.37 -16.16
CA ASP A 19 -8.12 14.50 -15.25
C ASP A 19 -7.92 14.90 -13.79
N PHE A 20 -6.69 15.26 -13.39
CA PHE A 20 -6.41 15.79 -12.06
C PHE A 20 -7.18 17.09 -11.76
N ARG A 21 -7.28 18.01 -12.73
CA ARG A 21 -8.07 19.24 -12.57
C ARG A 21 -9.56 18.94 -12.38
N SER A 22 -10.06 17.90 -13.04
CA SER A 22 -11.45 17.44 -12.97
C SER A 22 -11.70 16.39 -11.88
N ARG A 23 -10.71 16.09 -11.02
CA ARG A 23 -10.73 14.92 -10.12
C ARG A 23 -11.95 14.82 -9.20
N HIS A 24 -12.44 15.95 -8.66
CA HIS A 24 -13.62 15.94 -7.79
C HIS A 24 -14.88 15.50 -8.56
N GLN A 25 -15.02 15.94 -9.82
CA GLN A 25 -16.11 15.52 -10.68
C GLN A 25 -15.98 14.04 -11.02
N ILE A 26 -14.79 13.59 -11.42
CA ILE A 26 -14.50 12.18 -11.73
C ILE A 26 -14.81 11.30 -10.51
N ARG A 27 -14.35 11.68 -9.31
CA ARG A 27 -14.60 10.92 -8.07
C ARG A 27 -16.08 10.82 -7.76
N LYS A 28 -16.84 11.89 -7.97
CA LYS A 28 -18.29 11.92 -7.75
C LYS A 28 -19.04 11.03 -8.74
N GLU A 29 -18.65 11.02 -10.00
CA GLU A 29 -19.30 10.24 -11.06
C GLU A 29 -18.89 8.76 -11.03
N ASN A 30 -17.60 8.49 -10.87
CA ASN A 30 -17.02 7.16 -10.91
C ASN A 30 -15.73 7.06 -10.09
N LYS A 31 -15.86 6.59 -8.84
CA LYS A 31 -14.71 6.38 -7.96
C LYS A 31 -13.66 5.40 -8.51
N LEU A 32 -14.05 4.40 -9.31
CA LEU A 32 -13.08 3.48 -9.94
C LEU A 32 -12.18 4.22 -10.92
N VAL A 33 -12.76 5.08 -11.76
CA VAL A 33 -11.98 5.91 -12.70
C VAL A 33 -11.07 6.84 -11.94
N PHE A 34 -11.56 7.49 -10.87
CA PHE A 34 -10.73 8.33 -10.01
C PHE A 34 -9.50 7.58 -9.47
N ARG A 35 -9.70 6.40 -8.86
CA ARG A 35 -8.60 5.57 -8.35
C ARG A 35 -7.60 5.20 -9.43
N ASN A 36 -8.07 4.86 -10.63
CA ASN A 36 -7.20 4.55 -11.78
C ASN A 36 -6.42 5.78 -12.26
N THR A 37 -7.03 6.97 -12.22
CA THR A 37 -6.32 8.24 -12.48
C THR A 37 -5.22 8.46 -11.45
N VAL A 38 -5.47 8.20 -10.16
CA VAL A 38 -4.43 8.33 -9.12
C VAL A 38 -3.26 7.38 -9.38
N ARG A 39 -3.54 6.10 -9.69
CA ARG A 39 -2.53 5.11 -10.06
C ARG A 39 -1.70 5.59 -11.25
N ALA A 40 -2.38 5.99 -12.33
CA ALA A 40 -1.72 6.48 -13.54
C ALA A 40 -0.79 7.68 -13.24
N ILE A 41 -1.25 8.69 -12.49
CA ILE A 41 -0.44 9.85 -12.13
C ILE A 41 0.89 9.43 -11.46
N ILE A 42 0.84 8.45 -10.55
CA ILE A 42 2.00 7.94 -9.82
C ILE A 42 2.91 7.10 -10.73
N ASP A 43 2.34 6.23 -11.55
CA ASP A 43 3.10 5.40 -12.52
C ASP A 43 3.80 6.23 -13.59
N PHE A 44 3.20 7.35 -13.99
CA PHE A 44 3.79 8.24 -14.98
C PHE A 44 4.97 9.05 -14.42
N TYR A 45 5.00 9.36 -13.12
CA TYR A 45 6.08 10.15 -12.53
C TYR A 45 7.49 9.62 -12.84
N PRO A 46 7.85 8.34 -12.59
CA PRO A 46 9.19 7.83 -12.91
C PRO A 46 9.48 7.89 -14.41
N VAL A 47 8.49 7.64 -15.27
CA VAL A 47 8.63 7.74 -16.73
C VAL A 47 8.99 9.16 -17.14
N TYR A 48 8.27 10.17 -16.65
CA TYR A 48 8.61 11.56 -16.95
C TYR A 48 9.93 11.98 -16.30
N LYS A 49 10.30 11.41 -15.14
CA LYS A 49 11.58 11.72 -14.50
C LYS A 49 12.77 11.28 -15.36
N GLU A 50 12.65 10.15 -16.05
CA GLU A 50 13.66 9.66 -17.01
C GLU A 50 13.74 10.52 -18.28
N ILE A 51 12.61 11.08 -18.72
CA ILE A 51 12.55 11.96 -19.90
C ILE A 51 13.15 13.32 -19.57
N ASP A 52 12.62 13.98 -18.53
CA ASP A 52 13.03 15.30 -18.07
C ASP A 52 12.60 15.50 -16.61
N ALA A 53 13.61 15.72 -15.76
CA ALA A 53 13.39 15.84 -14.32
C ALA A 53 12.59 17.08 -13.88
N THR A 54 12.48 18.10 -14.73
CA THR A 54 11.70 19.32 -14.50
C THR A 54 10.25 19.10 -14.88
N ILE A 55 9.99 18.40 -16.00
CA ILE A 55 8.63 18.03 -16.43
C ILE A 55 7.96 17.15 -15.37
N SER A 56 8.68 16.18 -14.79
CA SER A 56 8.12 15.30 -13.74
C SER A 56 7.64 16.05 -12.50
N GLU A 57 8.22 17.22 -12.18
CA GLU A 57 7.79 18.01 -11.02
C GLU A 57 6.33 18.48 -11.15
N SER A 58 5.82 18.59 -12.38
CA SER A 58 4.41 18.92 -12.62
C SER A 58 3.42 17.86 -12.09
N LEU A 59 3.89 16.63 -11.83
CA LEU A 59 3.09 15.52 -11.31
C LEU A 59 3.13 15.41 -9.78
N VAL A 60 4.11 16.03 -9.12
CA VAL A 60 4.30 15.88 -7.66
C VAL A 60 3.07 16.32 -6.89
N GLU A 61 2.59 17.54 -7.11
CA GLU A 61 1.38 18.02 -6.43
C GLU A 61 0.13 17.18 -6.78
N PRO A 62 -0.14 16.85 -8.06
CA PRO A 62 -1.19 15.90 -8.43
C PRO A 62 -1.14 14.56 -7.68
N MET A 63 0.04 13.94 -7.56
CA MET A 63 0.22 12.68 -6.84
C MET A 63 -0.20 12.81 -5.38
N PHE A 64 0.39 13.77 -4.65
CA PHE A 64 0.19 13.87 -3.21
C PHE A 64 -1.22 14.36 -2.84
N THR A 65 -1.80 15.25 -3.64
CA THR A 65 -3.18 15.70 -3.42
C THR A 65 -4.17 14.56 -3.67
N SER A 66 -4.04 13.84 -4.78
CA SER A 66 -4.96 12.72 -5.09
C SER A 66 -4.81 11.56 -4.10
N MET A 67 -3.59 11.28 -3.63
CA MET A 67 -3.36 10.31 -2.55
C MET A 67 -4.02 10.72 -1.23
N LYS A 68 -4.00 12.03 -0.89
CA LYS A 68 -4.68 12.52 0.30
C LYS A 68 -6.20 12.32 0.23
N GLU A 69 -6.78 12.53 -0.95
CA GLU A 69 -8.22 12.34 -1.22
C GLU A 69 -8.65 10.86 -1.12
N LEU A 70 -7.75 9.91 -1.39
CA LEU A 70 -8.00 8.50 -1.13
C LEU A 70 -8.12 8.17 0.37
N ILE A 71 -7.53 8.99 1.25
CA ILE A 71 -7.43 8.70 2.69
C ILE A 71 -8.40 9.53 3.54
N ASN A 72 -8.68 10.80 3.20
CA ASN A 72 -9.37 11.72 4.13
C ASN A 72 -10.76 12.22 3.69
N ASP A 73 -11.20 11.96 2.45
CA ASP A 73 -12.40 12.59 1.86
C ASP A 73 -13.51 11.56 1.54
N ASP A 74 -14.31 11.19 2.55
CA ASP A 74 -15.36 10.15 2.47
C ASP A 74 -14.88 8.88 1.75
N ALA A 75 -13.65 8.48 2.11
CA ALA A 75 -12.98 7.32 1.54
C ALA A 75 -13.76 6.05 1.85
N ASP A 76 -14.06 5.27 0.80
CA ASP A 76 -14.57 3.92 0.97
C ASP A 76 -13.42 2.91 1.09
N GLU A 77 -13.75 1.66 1.43
CA GLU A 77 -12.73 0.61 1.60
C GLU A 77 -11.84 0.45 0.36
N ARG A 78 -12.36 0.62 -0.86
CA ARG A 78 -11.59 0.49 -2.10
C ARG A 78 -10.64 1.67 -2.31
N ASP A 79 -10.99 2.85 -1.82
CA ASP A 79 -10.10 4.00 -1.79
C ASP A 79 -8.91 3.74 -0.85
N ILE A 80 -9.18 3.20 0.34
CA ILE A 80 -8.14 2.86 1.33
C ILE A 80 -7.25 1.71 0.86
N GLU A 81 -7.83 0.67 0.27
CA GLU A 81 -7.11 -0.43 -0.37
C GLU A 81 -6.14 0.11 -1.43
N THR A 82 -6.63 0.98 -2.32
CA THR A 82 -5.81 1.60 -3.36
C THR A 82 -4.68 2.45 -2.78
N ALA A 83 -4.95 3.22 -1.73
CA ALA A 83 -3.91 4.00 -1.06
C ALA A 83 -2.83 3.10 -0.45
N ALA A 84 -3.21 1.99 0.19
CA ALA A 84 -2.29 1.04 0.77
C ALA A 84 -1.41 0.37 -0.30
N GLU A 85 -2.00 -0.11 -1.40
CA GLU A 85 -1.26 -0.65 -2.56
C GLU A 85 -0.24 0.34 -3.10
N LEU A 86 -0.65 1.60 -3.32
CA LEU A 86 0.24 2.64 -3.83
C LEU A 86 1.42 2.95 -2.89
N ILE A 87 1.22 2.85 -1.57
CA ILE A 87 2.30 2.99 -0.59
C ILE A 87 3.20 1.76 -0.58
N ILE A 88 2.66 0.55 -0.75
CA ILE A 88 3.45 -0.67 -0.87
C ILE A 88 4.37 -0.58 -2.10
N ASP A 89 3.81 -0.23 -3.25
CA ASP A 89 4.51 -0.27 -4.54
C ASP A 89 5.43 0.93 -4.75
N HIS A 90 5.01 2.14 -4.36
CA HIS A 90 5.71 3.38 -4.66
C HIS A 90 6.20 4.13 -3.42
N GLY A 91 5.98 3.63 -2.21
CA GLY A 91 6.28 4.35 -0.97
C GLY A 91 7.73 4.81 -0.84
N LYS A 92 8.71 3.99 -1.26
CA LYS A 92 10.13 4.39 -1.29
C LYS A 92 10.40 5.60 -2.20
N MET A 93 9.68 5.70 -3.32
CA MET A 93 9.77 6.84 -4.23
C MET A 93 9.08 8.07 -3.61
N LEU A 94 7.85 7.91 -3.10
CA LEU A 94 7.08 8.97 -2.46
C LEU A 94 7.83 9.60 -1.27
N LEU A 95 8.44 8.76 -0.43
CA LEU A 95 9.27 9.18 0.70
C LEU A 95 10.42 10.09 0.25
N LYS A 96 11.11 9.75 -0.85
CA LYS A 96 12.22 10.58 -1.38
C LYS A 96 11.75 11.93 -1.90
N ILE A 97 10.55 12.01 -2.47
CA ILE A 97 10.02 13.25 -3.08
C ILE A 97 9.50 14.20 -2.00
N LYS A 98 8.62 13.73 -1.10
CA LYS A 98 8.05 14.53 0.00
C LYS A 98 7.91 13.67 1.28
N PRO A 99 8.95 13.57 2.11
CA PRO A 99 8.92 12.74 3.32
C PRO A 99 7.74 13.04 4.25
N GLY A 100 7.53 14.32 4.60
CA GLY A 100 6.46 14.71 5.51
C GLY A 100 5.04 14.47 4.98
N LYS A 101 4.84 14.42 3.66
CA LYS A 101 3.55 14.02 3.08
C LYS A 101 3.37 12.51 3.17
N CYS A 102 4.42 11.73 2.92
CA CYS A 102 4.41 10.28 3.09
C CYS A 102 4.06 9.91 4.54
N ASP A 103 4.67 10.56 5.53
CA ASP A 103 4.37 10.32 6.95
C ASP A 103 2.89 10.57 7.27
N SER A 104 2.30 11.63 6.69
CA SER A 104 0.88 11.92 6.87
C SER A 104 -0.04 10.83 6.32
N PHE A 105 0.36 10.16 5.21
CA PHE A 105 -0.39 9.03 4.67
C PHE A 105 -0.33 7.81 5.59
N ILE A 106 0.84 7.53 6.17
CA ILE A 106 1.01 6.43 7.13
C ILE A 106 0.19 6.67 8.40
N VAL A 107 0.15 7.91 8.89
CA VAL A 107 -0.73 8.26 10.02
C VAL A 107 -2.20 8.04 9.66
N GLY A 108 -2.65 8.47 8.48
CA GLY A 108 -4.00 8.21 8.01
C GLY A 108 -4.33 6.72 7.91
N LEU A 109 -3.41 5.92 7.35
CA LEU A 109 -3.54 4.47 7.27
C LEU A 109 -3.62 3.82 8.66
N ARG A 110 -2.86 4.29 9.67
CA ARG A 110 -2.97 3.81 11.06
C ARG A 110 -4.33 4.09 11.67
N ILE A 111 -4.88 5.29 11.46
CA ILE A 111 -6.22 5.65 11.95
C ILE A 111 -7.25 4.70 11.32
N HIS A 112 -7.18 4.51 10.01
CA HIS A 112 -8.03 3.58 9.25
C HIS A 112 -7.91 2.12 9.72
N LEU A 113 -6.71 1.66 10.05
CA LEU A 113 -6.50 0.31 10.58
C LEU A 113 -7.24 0.08 11.92
N CYS A 114 -7.17 1.07 12.81
CA CYS A 114 -7.70 0.98 14.16
C CYS A 114 -9.22 1.22 14.22
N GLU A 115 -9.71 2.19 13.44
CA GLU A 115 -11.08 2.70 13.55
C GLU A 115 -11.98 2.18 12.41
N GLY A 116 -11.38 1.76 11.30
CA GLY A 116 -12.10 1.34 10.10
C GLY A 116 -12.72 -0.05 10.22
N ASN A 117 -13.97 -0.18 9.75
CA ASN A 117 -14.64 -1.45 9.58
C ASN A 117 -14.30 -2.06 8.21
N PHE A 118 -13.08 -2.56 8.07
CA PHE A 118 -12.57 -3.15 6.82
C PHE A 118 -12.47 -4.66 6.89
N THR A 119 -12.45 -5.28 5.71
CA THR A 119 -12.16 -6.70 5.56
C THR A 119 -10.74 -7.03 6.05
N PRO A 120 -10.49 -8.29 6.44
CA PRO A 120 -9.14 -8.74 6.80
C PRO A 120 -8.10 -8.49 5.69
N ALA A 121 -8.50 -8.60 4.42
CA ALA A 121 -7.63 -8.35 3.27
C ALA A 121 -7.14 -6.88 3.24
N THR A 122 -8.07 -5.93 3.35
CA THR A 122 -7.72 -4.50 3.39
C THR A 122 -6.87 -4.17 4.61
N ARG A 123 -7.23 -4.68 5.80
CA ARG A 123 -6.42 -4.47 7.01
C ARG A 123 -5.00 -5.00 6.86
N ARG A 124 -4.83 -6.14 6.17
CA ARG A 124 -3.51 -6.73 5.88
C ARG A 124 -2.69 -5.84 4.94
N LEU A 125 -3.30 -5.26 3.91
CA LEU A 125 -2.61 -4.29 3.02
C LEU A 125 -2.18 -3.04 3.79
N ILE A 126 -3.07 -2.50 4.65
CA ILE A 126 -2.74 -1.35 5.49
C ILE A 126 -1.56 -1.66 6.41
N LEU A 127 -1.59 -2.83 7.08
CA LEU A 127 -0.51 -3.26 7.96
C LEU A 127 0.81 -3.42 7.19
N GLN A 128 0.77 -4.02 5.99
CA GLN A 128 1.93 -4.17 5.13
C GLN A 128 2.56 -2.84 4.75
N ALA A 129 1.73 -1.86 4.37
CA ALA A 129 2.19 -0.50 4.05
C ALA A 129 2.89 0.16 5.25
N ILE A 130 2.36 -0.02 6.46
CA ILE A 130 2.94 0.52 7.71
C ILE A 130 4.26 -0.16 8.05
N ASP A 131 4.34 -1.49 7.93
CA ASP A 131 5.56 -2.26 8.20
C ASP A 131 6.67 -1.87 7.21
N LEU A 132 6.35 -1.80 5.92
CA LEU A 132 7.29 -1.36 4.90
C LEU A 132 7.81 0.05 5.18
N TRP A 133 6.95 1.00 5.55
CA TRP A 133 7.40 2.34 5.96
C TRP A 133 8.29 2.29 7.20
N THR A 134 7.95 1.49 8.20
CA THR A 134 8.69 1.36 9.46
C THR A 134 10.13 0.91 9.23
N TYR A 135 10.34 0.02 8.25
CA TYR A 135 11.66 -0.47 7.86
C TYR A 135 12.20 0.21 6.58
N GLY A 136 11.65 1.36 6.18
CA GLY A 136 12.18 2.17 5.08
C GLY A 136 12.16 1.48 3.71
N TRP A 137 11.26 0.52 3.49
CA TRP A 137 11.23 -0.38 2.34
C TRP A 137 12.58 -1.07 2.11
N ASP A 138 13.28 -1.37 3.21
CA ASP A 138 14.55 -2.07 3.21
C ASP A 138 14.35 -3.54 3.61
N ASN A 139 14.47 -4.41 2.60
CA ASN A 139 14.36 -5.85 2.79
C ASN A 139 15.53 -6.43 3.58
N GLU A 140 16.65 -5.76 3.78
CA GLU A 140 17.75 -6.29 4.59
C GLU A 140 17.47 -6.08 6.08
N ILE A 141 16.84 -4.96 6.43
CA ILE A 141 16.56 -4.57 7.82
C ILE A 141 15.24 -5.18 8.33
N MET A 142 14.27 -5.40 7.43
CA MET A 142 12.96 -5.92 7.81
C MET A 142 13.05 -7.33 8.44
N PRO A 143 12.49 -7.54 9.65
CA PRO A 143 12.50 -8.84 10.33
C PRO A 143 11.90 -9.97 9.49
N PHE A 144 12.47 -11.17 9.62
CA PHE A 144 12.02 -12.36 8.89
C PHE A 144 10.54 -12.69 9.17
N CYS A 145 10.09 -12.57 10.41
CA CYS A 145 8.70 -12.85 10.78
C CYS A 145 7.69 -11.95 10.05
N ILE A 146 8.06 -10.69 9.77
CA ILE A 146 7.22 -9.74 9.04
C ILE A 146 7.18 -10.12 7.56
N LYS A 147 8.32 -10.45 6.96
CA LYS A 147 8.38 -10.96 5.57
C LYS A 147 7.51 -12.20 5.40
N GLN A 148 7.71 -13.19 6.28
CA GLN A 148 6.97 -14.45 6.28
C GLN A 148 5.47 -14.22 6.47
N PHE A 149 5.06 -13.23 7.27
CA PHE A 149 3.66 -12.91 7.47
C PHE A 149 2.97 -12.54 6.15
N TYR A 150 3.64 -11.84 5.22
CA TYR A 150 3.08 -11.37 3.94
C TYR A 150 3.28 -12.31 2.76
N GLU A 151 4.17 -13.29 2.86
CA GLU A 151 4.36 -14.28 1.80
C GLU A 151 3.02 -14.95 1.46
N PRO A 152 2.69 -15.13 0.16
CA PRO A 152 1.58 -15.97 -0.25
C PRO A 152 1.83 -17.33 0.38
N SER A 153 0.92 -17.79 1.23
CA SER A 153 1.07 -19.05 1.93
C SER A 153 1.34 -20.16 0.93
N LEU A 154 2.62 -20.56 0.79
CA LEU A 154 2.95 -21.97 0.67
C LEU A 154 2.18 -22.59 1.82
N GLN A 155 1.12 -23.31 1.44
CA GLN A 155 0.22 -24.04 2.31
C GLN A 155 1.00 -24.44 3.55
N PHE A 156 0.63 -23.89 4.71
CA PHE A 156 1.08 -24.48 5.96
C PHE A 156 0.62 -25.92 5.88
N ILE A 157 1.52 -26.82 5.46
CA ILE A 157 1.40 -28.24 5.63
C ILE A 157 1.14 -28.37 7.13
N THR A 158 -0.10 -28.72 7.41
CA THR A 158 -0.60 -29.39 8.60
C THR A 158 0.55 -30.01 9.40
N ASN A 159 1.08 -29.27 10.37
CA ASN A 159 1.76 -29.83 11.53
C ASN A 159 0.99 -29.38 12.77
N THR A 160 -0.30 -29.71 12.78
CA THR A 160 -1.12 -29.81 13.99
C THR A 160 -1.41 -31.29 14.25
N ASP A 161 -0.37 -32.13 14.29
CA ASP A 161 -0.53 -33.52 14.76
C ASP A 161 0.59 -34.02 15.70
N GLU A 162 1.57 -33.21 16.11
CA GLU A 162 2.64 -33.71 17.01
C GLU A 162 2.73 -33.04 18.39
N THR A 163 1.79 -32.15 18.76
CA THR A 163 1.74 -31.58 20.13
C THR A 163 0.55 -32.04 20.96
N SER A 164 -0.33 -32.88 20.42
CA SER A 164 -1.45 -33.47 21.19
C SER A 164 -1.12 -34.81 21.86
N GLU A 165 -0.07 -35.52 21.44
CA GLU A 165 0.29 -36.83 22.05
C GLU A 165 1.29 -36.73 23.21
N MET A 166 2.08 -35.64 23.32
CA MET A 166 3.01 -35.46 24.46
C MET A 166 2.36 -34.94 25.76
N LEU A 167 1.10 -34.49 25.71
CA LEU A 167 0.37 -34.00 26.89
C LEU A 167 -0.56 -35.05 27.52
N SER A 168 -0.78 -36.19 26.85
CA SER A 168 -1.59 -37.30 27.36
C SER A 168 -0.82 -38.35 28.17
N GLU A 169 0.50 -38.44 28.04
CA GLU A 169 1.31 -39.42 28.82
C GLU A 169 1.87 -38.87 30.14
N SER A 170 1.79 -37.56 30.41
CA SER A 170 2.35 -36.98 31.65
C SER A 170 1.34 -36.78 32.80
N ILE A 171 0.05 -37.11 32.59
CA ILE A 171 -1.02 -36.88 33.58
C ILE A 171 -1.52 -38.18 34.23
N THR A 172 -1.26 -39.35 33.64
CA THR A 172 -1.71 -40.65 34.16
C THR A 172 -0.85 -41.23 35.29
N ASP A 173 0.42 -40.83 35.44
CA ASP A 173 1.34 -41.43 36.43
C ASP A 173 1.37 -40.73 37.80
N ARG A 174 0.47 -39.77 38.09
CA ARG A 174 0.47 -39.02 39.37
C ARG A 174 -0.72 -39.30 40.30
N LYS A 175 -1.50 -40.35 40.05
CA LYS A 175 -2.58 -40.78 40.95
C LYS A 175 -2.53 -42.26 41.29
N GLU A 176 -1.40 -42.76 41.79
CA GLU A 176 -1.36 -44.01 42.55
C GLU A 176 -0.15 -44.03 43.51
N SER A 177 -0.29 -43.35 44.65
CA SER A 177 0.37 -43.69 45.92
C SER A 177 -0.15 -42.77 47.02
N ILE A 178 -1.30 -43.15 47.57
CA ILE A 178 -1.69 -42.84 48.95
C ILE A 178 -1.68 -44.18 49.67
N VAL A 179 -0.63 -44.41 50.48
CA VAL A 179 -0.68 -45.12 51.76
C VAL A 179 0.32 -44.45 52.69
#